data_AF-A0A1I4GAA0-F1
#
_entry.id   AF-A0A1I4GAA0-F1
#
_cell.length_a   1.000
_cell.length_b   1.000
_cell.length_c   1.000
_cell.angle_alpha   90.00
_cell.angle_beta   90.00
_cell.angle_gamma   90.00
#
_symmetry.space_group_name_H-M   'P 1'
#
loop_
_entity.id
_entity.type
_entity.pdbx_description
1 polymer ?
#
loop_
_entity_poly.entity_id
_entity_poly.type
_entity_poly.pdbx_seq_one_letter_code
_entity_poly.pdbx_strand_id
1 'polypeptide(L)'
;MLATLPQRHAAKSPTLLRAVSWALSIDTEMSIENRVLTSYKHFFENDIENALIQISITIDAFSKKRYKIKKVGQRITAFLAENMETISLIGTSGFLRAPGMTFPDGDLEVIIYKSVRCSLLHEAEVANKLKFIKGHEFIILSDKFELNQNFVFGVILSIVVGDTDKILKLDKLPSFYFNNKSICIKDIHGNKQALFDLMSSAKNA
;
A
#
# COMPACT_ATOMS: atom_id res chain seq x y z
N MET A 1 -2.08 -24.69 -41.63
CA MET A 1 -2.42 -23.33 -41.20
C MET A 1 -2.01 -23.19 -39.74
N LEU A 2 -0.83 -22.64 -39.48
CA LEU A 2 -0.34 -22.33 -38.13
C LEU A 2 -0.73 -20.88 -37.82
N ALA A 3 -1.62 -20.69 -36.85
CA ALA A 3 -2.00 -19.36 -36.39
C ALA A 3 -0.83 -18.75 -35.59
N THR A 4 -0.17 -17.77 -36.18
CA THR A 4 0.80 -16.90 -35.50
C THR A 4 0.06 -16.07 -34.45
N LEU A 5 0.37 -16.30 -33.17
CA LEU A 5 -0.06 -15.46 -32.07
C LEU A 5 0.43 -14.00 -32.30
N PRO A 6 -0.41 -12.98 -32.07
CA PRO A 6 0.02 -11.60 -32.23
C PRO A 6 1.07 -11.27 -31.17
N GLN A 7 2.20 -10.73 -31.63
CA GLN A 7 3.24 -10.18 -30.77
C GLN A 7 2.61 -9.12 -29.86
N ARG A 8 2.62 -9.38 -28.54
CA ARG A 8 2.27 -8.38 -27.54
C ARG A 8 3.30 -7.26 -27.64
N HIS A 9 2.88 -6.12 -28.20
CA HIS A 9 3.60 -4.87 -28.03
C HIS A 9 3.79 -4.62 -26.53
N ALA A 10 5.05 -4.63 -26.09
CA ALA A 10 5.42 -4.17 -24.76
C ALA A 10 4.97 -2.71 -24.63
N ALA A 11 3.90 -2.49 -23.87
CA ALA A 11 3.50 -1.15 -23.47
C ALA A 11 4.67 -0.53 -22.70
N LYS A 12 5.16 0.62 -23.18
CA LYS A 12 6.21 1.41 -22.52
C LYS A 12 5.76 1.68 -21.08
N SER A 13 6.43 1.05 -20.11
CA SER A 13 6.12 1.12 -18.68
C SER A 13 6.43 2.51 -18.12
N PRO A 14 5.44 3.26 -17.58
CA PRO A 14 5.72 4.48 -16.86
C PRO A 14 5.02 4.44 -15.49
N THR A 15 5.60 3.77 -14.49
CA THR A 15 5.41 4.17 -13.08
C THR A 15 6.57 3.63 -12.22
N LEU A 16 7.72 4.29 -12.26
CA LEU A 16 8.80 4.01 -11.31
C LEU A 16 8.63 4.90 -10.08
N LEU A 17 8.15 4.33 -8.98
CA LEU A 17 8.33 4.93 -7.66
C LEU A 17 9.83 4.94 -7.37
N ARG A 18 10.42 6.13 -7.21
CA ARG A 18 11.82 6.30 -6.80
C ARG A 18 11.86 7.23 -5.59
N ALA A 19 12.78 6.96 -4.66
CA ALA A 19 13.03 7.85 -3.52
C ALA A 19 13.97 8.99 -3.92
N VAL A 20 13.78 10.15 -3.29
CA VAL A 20 14.78 11.23 -3.24
C VAL A 20 15.81 10.88 -2.14
N SER A 21 17.09 11.22 -2.36
CA SER A 21 18.23 10.94 -1.46
C SER A 21 17.94 11.22 0.03
N TRP A 22 18.39 10.33 0.93
CA TRP A 22 17.98 10.24 2.34
C TRP A 22 19.00 10.86 3.30
N ALA A 23 18.52 11.66 4.25
CA ALA A 23 19.15 11.89 5.56
C ALA A 23 18.04 12.17 6.59
N LEU A 24 17.57 11.14 7.27
CA LEU A 24 16.47 11.25 8.25
C LEU A 24 16.94 10.75 9.62
N SER A 25 16.85 11.62 10.63
CA SER A 25 16.99 11.21 12.02
C SER A 25 15.66 10.64 12.53
N ILE A 26 15.66 9.33 12.79
CA ILE A 26 14.58 8.67 13.51
C ILE A 26 14.77 9.00 14.99
N ASP A 27 13.81 9.71 15.59
CA ASP A 27 13.82 9.93 17.03
C ASP A 27 13.52 8.60 17.74
N THR A 28 14.23 8.28 18.82
CA THR A 28 14.19 7.00 19.54
C THR A 28 12.86 6.66 20.22
N GLU A 29 11.85 7.52 20.17
CA GLU A 29 10.53 7.28 20.76
C GLU A 29 9.61 6.53 19.78
N MET A 30 9.08 5.37 20.16
CA MET A 30 8.22 4.57 19.28
C MET A 30 6.80 5.16 19.17
N SER A 31 6.60 6.08 18.21
CA SER A 31 5.31 6.68 17.87
C SER A 31 4.68 6.06 16.59
N ILE A 32 3.38 6.28 16.37
CA ILE A 32 2.70 5.87 15.12
C ILE A 32 3.39 6.52 13.90
N GLU A 33 3.80 7.79 14.03
CA GLU A 33 4.55 8.54 13.02
C GLU A 33 5.89 7.87 12.68
N ASN A 34 6.70 7.52 13.69
CA ASN A 34 7.98 6.86 13.46
C ASN A 34 7.80 5.50 12.79
N ARG A 35 6.69 4.79 13.04
CA ARG A 35 6.37 3.54 12.33
C ARG A 35 5.96 3.77 10.88
N VAL A 36 5.22 4.83 10.57
CA VAL A 36 4.94 5.22 9.17
C VAL A 36 6.24 5.55 8.44
N LEU A 37 7.11 6.35 9.06
CA LEU A 37 8.40 6.74 8.51
C LEU A 37 9.31 5.52 8.27
N THR A 38 9.38 4.61 9.25
CA THR A 38 10.19 3.39 9.17
C THR A 38 9.63 2.44 8.10
N SER A 39 8.31 2.27 8.01
CA SER A 39 7.67 1.49 6.94
C SER A 39 7.98 2.05 5.55
N TYR A 40 7.87 3.38 5.41
CA TYR A 40 8.22 4.10 4.18
C TYR A 40 9.69 3.86 3.80
N LYS A 41 10.63 3.91 4.77
CA LYS A 41 12.04 3.57 4.56
C LYS A 41 12.26 2.17 4.03
N HIS A 42 11.79 1.17 4.75
CA HIS A 42 11.95 -0.22 4.34
C HIS A 42 11.34 -0.49 2.97
N PHE A 43 10.19 0.13 2.64
CA PHE A 43 9.59 0.01 1.31
C PHE A 43 10.55 0.46 0.18
N PHE A 44 11.17 1.63 0.31
CA PHE A 44 12.10 2.14 -0.72
C PHE A 44 13.45 1.42 -0.72
N GLU A 45 13.83 0.78 0.39
CA GLU A 45 14.98 -0.13 0.47
C GLU A 45 14.66 -1.54 -0.10
N ASN A 46 13.45 -1.75 -0.63
CA ASN A 46 12.92 -3.05 -1.08
C ASN A 46 12.79 -4.12 0.02
N ASP A 47 12.81 -3.70 1.28
CA ASP A 47 12.58 -4.53 2.46
C ASP A 47 11.08 -4.58 2.78
N ILE A 48 10.34 -5.27 1.92
CA ILE A 48 8.87 -5.29 1.97
C ILE A 48 8.36 -5.92 3.27
N GLU A 49 9.09 -6.91 3.79
CA GLU A 49 8.73 -7.60 5.02
C GLU A 49 8.72 -6.65 6.22
N ASN A 50 9.83 -5.93 6.45
CA ASN A 50 9.88 -4.96 7.53
C ASN A 50 8.93 -3.78 7.30
N ALA A 51 8.70 -3.39 6.04
CA ALA A 51 7.67 -2.40 5.72
C ALA A 51 6.27 -2.84 6.17
N LEU A 52 5.92 -4.11 5.92
CA LEU A 52 4.65 -4.73 6.30
C LEU A 52 4.49 -4.90 7.82
N ILE A 53 5.56 -5.26 8.53
CA ILE A 53 5.54 -5.34 10.00
C ILE A 53 5.18 -3.97 10.58
N GLN A 54 5.88 -2.92 10.16
CA GLN A 54 5.66 -1.58 10.68
C GLN A 54 4.26 -1.07 10.33
N ILE A 55 3.79 -1.27 9.09
CA ILE A 55 2.47 -0.79 8.68
C ILE A 55 1.35 -1.53 9.39
N SER A 56 1.50 -2.83 9.68
CA SER A 56 0.48 -3.63 10.39
C SER A 56 0.19 -3.09 11.79
N ILE A 57 1.23 -2.65 12.50
CA ILE A 57 1.12 -2.03 13.82
C ILE A 57 0.44 -0.65 13.69
N THR A 58 0.86 0.14 12.70
CA THR A 58 0.33 1.47 12.43
C THR A 58 -1.16 1.43 12.08
N ILE A 59 -1.59 0.54 11.19
CA ILE A 59 -3.01 0.42 10.79
C ILE A 59 -3.85 0.08 12.02
N ASP A 60 -3.42 -0.83 12.89
CA ASP A 60 -4.20 -1.18 14.09
C ASP A 60 -4.36 0.03 15.02
N ALA A 61 -3.26 0.73 15.30
CA ALA A 61 -3.27 1.90 16.16
C ALA A 61 -4.13 3.04 15.57
N PHE A 62 -4.03 3.26 14.26
CA PHE A 62 -4.80 4.25 13.53
C PHE A 62 -6.30 3.88 13.48
N SER A 63 -6.59 2.63 13.13
CA SER A 63 -7.95 2.07 13.05
C SER A 63 -8.64 2.04 14.41
N LYS A 64 -7.90 1.85 15.51
CA LYS A 64 -8.46 1.87 16.87
C LYS A 64 -9.00 3.25 17.26
N LYS A 65 -8.38 4.32 16.75
CA LYS A 65 -8.87 5.69 16.94
C LYS A 65 -10.06 5.99 16.03
N ARG A 66 -10.00 5.53 14.78
CA ARG A 66 -11.00 5.82 13.74
C ARG A 66 -12.29 5.00 13.90
N TYR A 67 -12.18 3.70 14.10
CA TYR A 67 -13.31 2.79 14.18
C TYR A 67 -13.55 2.37 15.63
N LYS A 68 -14.76 2.59 16.15
CA LYS A 68 -15.21 2.13 17.47
C LYS A 68 -15.46 0.61 17.52
N ILE A 69 -14.62 -0.19 16.84
CA ILE A 69 -14.72 -1.64 16.72
C ILE A 69 -13.70 -2.30 17.66
N LYS A 70 -14.14 -3.25 18.50
CA LYS A 70 -13.28 -3.88 19.51
C LYS A 70 -12.29 -4.90 18.94
N LYS A 71 -12.69 -5.67 17.91
CA LYS A 71 -11.84 -6.72 17.32
C LYS A 71 -10.85 -6.15 16.31
N VAL A 72 -9.58 -6.47 16.52
CA VAL A 72 -8.44 -6.03 15.69
C VAL A 72 -8.63 -6.39 14.20
N GLY A 73 -8.95 -7.65 13.90
CA GLY A 73 -9.11 -8.08 12.51
C GLY A 73 -10.23 -7.35 11.77
N GLN A 74 -11.34 -7.08 12.45
CA GLN A 74 -12.45 -6.31 11.88
C GLN A 74 -12.04 -4.85 11.62
N ARG A 75 -11.26 -4.24 12.52
CA ARG A 75 -10.73 -2.88 12.33
C ARG A 75 -9.83 -2.77 11.11
N ILE A 76 -8.88 -3.70 10.94
CA ILE A 76 -7.95 -3.67 9.82
C ILE A 76 -8.67 -3.97 8.50
N THR A 77 -9.57 -4.96 8.50
CA THR A 77 -10.37 -5.28 7.31
C THR A 77 -11.21 -4.06 6.89
N ALA A 78 -11.84 -3.37 7.85
CA ALA A 78 -12.59 -2.15 7.57
C ALA A 78 -11.69 -1.03 7.00
N PHE A 79 -10.48 -0.85 7.55
CA PHE A 79 -9.50 0.09 7.01
C PHE A 79 -9.15 -0.23 5.56
N LEU A 80 -8.80 -1.49 5.26
CA LEU A 80 -8.43 -1.92 3.92
C LEU A 80 -9.59 -1.72 2.94
N ALA A 81 -10.82 -2.06 3.34
CA ALA A 81 -12.01 -1.89 2.50
C ALA A 81 -12.30 -0.41 2.17
N GLU A 82 -12.26 0.48 3.17
CA GLU A 82 -12.46 1.93 2.96
C GLU A 82 -11.39 2.55 2.06
N ASN A 83 -10.18 1.99 2.09
CA ASN A 83 -9.01 2.53 1.41
C ASN A 83 -8.59 1.78 0.14
N MET A 84 -9.30 0.71 -0.24
CA MET A 84 -8.91 -0.15 -1.36
C MET A 84 -8.79 0.62 -2.67
N GLU A 85 -9.61 1.65 -2.86
CA GLU A 85 -9.53 2.55 -4.01
C GLU A 85 -8.17 3.27 -4.10
N THR A 86 -7.67 3.81 -2.99
CA THR A 86 -6.35 4.45 -2.91
C THR A 86 -5.23 3.42 -3.06
N ILE A 87 -5.36 2.30 -2.35
CA ILE A 87 -4.36 1.22 -2.34
C ILE A 87 -4.18 0.67 -3.76
N SER A 88 -5.28 0.39 -4.47
CA SER A 88 -5.24 -0.15 -5.82
C SER A 88 -4.78 0.86 -6.87
N LEU A 89 -5.16 2.13 -6.74
CA LEU A 89 -4.67 3.20 -7.62
C LEU A 89 -3.14 3.23 -7.62
N ILE A 90 -2.53 3.12 -6.45
CA ILE A 90 -1.06 3.08 -6.29
C ILE A 90 -0.50 1.72 -6.70
N GLY A 91 -1.14 0.63 -6.28
CA GLY A 91 -0.70 -0.74 -6.50
C GLY A 91 -0.72 -1.19 -7.95
N THR A 92 -1.65 -0.71 -8.76
CA THR A 92 -1.89 -1.20 -10.13
C THR A 92 -1.95 -0.09 -11.17
N SER A 93 -1.72 1.17 -10.78
CA SER A 93 -1.96 2.35 -11.62
C SER A 93 -3.41 2.46 -12.14
N GLY A 94 -4.35 1.73 -11.52
CA GLY A 94 -5.77 1.64 -11.86
C GLY A 94 -6.63 1.35 -10.63
N PHE A 95 -7.94 1.41 -10.77
CA PHE A 95 -8.85 1.16 -9.66
C PHE A 95 -9.22 -0.33 -9.61
N LEU A 96 -8.84 -1.03 -8.56
CA LEU A 96 -9.55 -2.26 -8.19
C LEU A 96 -10.76 -1.85 -7.36
N ARG A 97 -11.92 -1.89 -8.00
CA ARG A 97 -13.19 -2.09 -7.31
C ARG A 97 -13.60 -3.53 -7.58
N ALA A 98 -13.46 -4.38 -6.57
CA ALA A 98 -13.92 -5.76 -6.63
C ALA A 98 -15.07 -5.98 -5.62
N PRO A 99 -16.19 -5.23 -5.71
CA PRO A 99 -17.32 -5.48 -4.82
C PRO A 99 -17.83 -6.90 -5.04
N GLY A 100 -17.74 -7.74 -4.00
CA GLY A 100 -18.25 -9.10 -4.01
C GLY A 100 -17.31 -10.18 -4.57
N MET A 101 -16.01 -9.92 -4.74
CA MET A 101 -15.05 -11.00 -4.96
C MET A 101 -14.78 -11.74 -3.65
N THR A 102 -15.62 -12.73 -3.37
CA THR A 102 -15.46 -13.69 -2.29
C THR A 102 -14.58 -14.84 -2.75
N PHE A 103 -13.49 -15.06 -2.03
CA PHE A 103 -12.67 -16.26 -2.18
C PHE A 103 -13.03 -17.26 -1.07
N PRO A 104 -12.69 -18.55 -1.21
CA PRO A 104 -12.95 -19.56 -0.17
C PRO A 104 -12.42 -19.16 1.22
N ASP A 105 -11.35 -18.36 1.28
CA ASP A 105 -10.70 -17.92 2.52
C ASP A 105 -11.20 -16.56 3.06
N GLY A 106 -12.14 -15.92 2.35
CA GLY A 106 -12.73 -14.61 2.64
C GLY A 106 -12.55 -13.60 1.50
N ASP A 107 -12.98 -12.36 1.73
CA ASP A 107 -12.75 -11.24 0.79
C ASP A 107 -11.26 -10.90 0.68
N LEU A 108 -10.86 -10.20 -0.37
CA LEU A 108 -9.47 -9.83 -0.64
C LEU A 108 -8.81 -9.13 0.56
N GLU A 109 -9.53 -8.25 1.24
CA GLU A 109 -9.07 -7.54 2.44
C GLU A 109 -8.78 -8.49 3.60
N VAL A 110 -9.60 -9.53 3.76
CA VAL A 110 -9.44 -10.56 4.79
C VAL A 110 -8.21 -11.42 4.49
N ILE A 111 -8.00 -11.75 3.22
CA ILE A 111 -6.84 -12.51 2.76
C ILE A 111 -5.55 -11.71 2.96
N ILE A 112 -5.54 -10.43 2.56
CA ILE A 112 -4.41 -9.52 2.78
C ILE A 112 -4.13 -9.40 4.28
N TYR A 113 -5.17 -9.16 5.10
CA TYR A 113 -5.03 -9.06 6.55
C TYR A 113 -4.42 -10.33 7.18
N LYS A 114 -4.96 -11.51 6.86
CA LYS A 114 -4.48 -12.79 7.41
C LYS A 114 -3.04 -13.06 6.98
N SER A 115 -2.74 -12.86 5.70
CA SER A 115 -1.42 -13.19 5.15
C SER A 115 -0.32 -12.24 5.63
N VAL A 116 -0.66 -10.95 5.84
CA VAL A 116 0.29 -9.94 6.31
C VAL A 116 0.39 -9.91 7.82
N ARG A 117 -0.72 -9.89 8.57
CA ARG A 117 -0.63 -9.76 10.03
C ARG A 117 -0.47 -11.10 10.73
N CYS A 118 -1.31 -12.08 10.40
CA CYS A 118 -1.34 -13.32 11.16
C CYS A 118 -0.10 -14.16 10.90
N SER A 119 0.27 -14.42 9.64
CA SER A 119 1.46 -15.22 9.37
C SER A 119 2.76 -14.44 9.64
N LEU A 120 2.88 -13.18 9.22
CA LEU A 120 4.15 -12.47 9.41
C LEU A 120 4.44 -12.15 10.89
N LEU A 121 3.45 -11.74 11.68
CA LEU A 121 3.68 -11.35 13.08
C LEU A 121 3.61 -12.53 14.06
N HIS A 122 2.96 -13.65 13.72
CA HIS A 122 2.85 -14.80 14.63
C HIS A 122 3.69 -15.99 14.19
N GLU A 123 3.89 -16.19 12.89
CA GLU A 123 4.60 -17.34 12.32
C GLU A 123 5.97 -16.94 11.74
N ALA A 124 6.30 -15.64 11.73
CA ALA A 124 7.52 -15.07 11.13
C ALA A 124 7.70 -15.38 9.64
N GLU A 125 6.60 -15.70 8.94
CA GLU A 125 6.59 -16.00 7.51
C GLU A 125 5.42 -15.29 6.83
N VAL A 126 5.60 -14.78 5.61
CA VAL A 126 4.44 -14.36 4.80
C VAL A 126 3.69 -15.63 4.39
N ALA A 127 2.38 -15.69 4.63
CA ALA A 127 1.58 -16.88 4.33
C ALA A 127 1.84 -17.37 2.89
N ASN A 128 2.01 -18.68 2.71
CA ASN A 128 2.29 -19.34 1.41
C ASN A 128 1.31 -18.99 0.26
N LYS A 129 0.17 -18.36 0.60
CA LYS A 129 -0.88 -17.91 -0.31
C LYS A 129 -0.69 -16.48 -0.82
N LEU A 130 0.24 -15.69 -0.28
CA LEU A 130 0.47 -14.31 -0.69
C LEU A 130 1.94 -14.07 -1.00
N LYS A 131 2.22 -13.48 -2.16
CA LYS A 131 3.57 -13.09 -2.56
C LYS A 131 3.56 -11.67 -3.08
N PHE A 132 4.54 -10.88 -2.66
CA PHE A 132 4.73 -9.55 -3.21
C PHE A 132 5.74 -9.61 -4.37
N ILE A 133 5.29 -9.22 -5.56
CA ILE A 133 6.08 -9.22 -6.80
C ILE A 133 6.35 -7.79 -7.27
N LYS A 134 7.41 -7.61 -8.07
CA LYS A 134 7.67 -6.36 -8.79
C LYS A 134 6.81 -6.31 -10.06
N GLY A 135 6.34 -5.13 -10.46
CA GLY A 135 5.55 -4.95 -11.69
C GLY A 135 4.36 -4.03 -11.48
N HIS A 136 3.25 -4.27 -12.19
CA HIS A 136 1.94 -3.60 -12.00
C HIS A 136 0.78 -4.60 -11.91
N GLU A 137 1.10 -5.88 -11.79
CA GLU A 137 0.15 -6.96 -11.97
C GLU A 137 -0.46 -7.38 -10.63
N PHE A 138 -1.74 -7.72 -10.69
CA PHE A 138 -2.44 -8.46 -9.66
C PHE A 138 -2.75 -9.83 -10.26
N ILE A 139 -2.16 -10.89 -9.73
CA ILE A 139 -2.26 -12.23 -10.30
C ILE A 139 -2.94 -13.15 -9.28
N ILE A 140 -3.99 -13.83 -9.73
CA ILE A 140 -4.64 -14.91 -8.99
C ILE A 140 -4.22 -16.23 -9.65
N LEU A 141 -3.50 -17.07 -8.91
CA LEU A 141 -3.05 -18.39 -9.33
C LEU A 141 -3.67 -19.45 -8.42
N SER A 142 -4.86 -19.94 -8.78
CA SER A 142 -5.61 -20.97 -8.04
C SER A 142 -5.85 -20.63 -6.55
N ASP A 143 -4.87 -20.87 -5.68
CA ASP A 143 -4.87 -20.63 -4.23
C ASP A 143 -3.84 -19.58 -3.77
N LYS A 144 -3.10 -18.98 -4.70
CA LYS A 144 -2.07 -17.97 -4.45
C LYS A 144 -2.41 -16.63 -5.07
N PHE A 145 -2.04 -15.58 -4.36
CA PHE A 145 -2.15 -14.20 -4.77
C PHE A 145 -0.75 -13.62 -4.94
N GLU A 146 -0.46 -13.09 -6.12
CA GLU A 146 0.71 -12.24 -6.30
C GLU A 146 0.24 -10.78 -6.38
N LEU A 147 0.63 -9.99 -5.37
CA LEU A 147 0.37 -8.57 -5.30
C LEU A 147 1.61 -7.79 -5.73
N ASN A 148 1.40 -6.68 -6.41
CA ASN A 148 2.47 -5.71 -6.58
C ASN A 148 2.94 -5.17 -5.22
N GLN A 149 4.25 -5.07 -5.01
CA GLN A 149 4.86 -4.37 -3.87
C GLN A 149 4.29 -2.96 -3.66
N ASN A 150 3.89 -2.26 -4.72
CA ASN A 150 3.26 -0.93 -4.63
C ASN A 150 1.93 -0.95 -3.83
N PHE A 151 1.29 -2.10 -3.61
CA PHE A 151 0.17 -2.19 -2.66
C PHE A 151 0.58 -1.76 -1.26
N VAL A 152 1.78 -2.11 -0.82
CA VAL A 152 2.31 -1.71 0.49
C VAL A 152 2.43 -0.20 0.56
N PHE A 153 2.94 0.42 -0.51
CA PHE A 153 3.00 1.87 -0.59
C PHE A 153 1.62 2.53 -0.63
N GLY A 154 0.66 1.92 -1.33
CA GLY A 154 -0.73 2.34 -1.33
C GLY A 154 -1.32 2.36 0.09
N VAL A 155 -1.04 1.34 0.90
CA VAL A 155 -1.47 1.27 2.30
C VAL A 155 -0.80 2.36 3.15
N ILE A 156 0.51 2.61 2.95
CA ILE A 156 1.23 3.71 3.62
C ILE A 156 0.55 5.05 3.31
N LEU A 157 0.29 5.32 2.02
CA LEU A 157 -0.37 6.56 1.59
C LEU A 157 -1.80 6.67 2.10
N SER A 158 -2.55 5.58 2.19
CA SER A 158 -3.90 5.57 2.78
C SER A 158 -3.92 6.06 4.23
N ILE A 159 -2.90 5.74 5.02
CA ILE A 159 -2.76 6.27 6.38
C ILE A 159 -2.48 7.77 6.35
N VAL A 160 -1.57 8.21 5.48
CA VAL A 160 -1.20 9.63 5.31
C VAL A 160 -2.41 10.47 4.90
N VAL A 161 -3.12 10.08 3.84
CA VAL A 161 -4.24 10.87 3.32
C VAL A 161 -5.51 10.75 4.17
N GLY A 162 -5.61 9.69 4.98
CA GLY A 162 -6.70 9.46 5.91
C GLY A 162 -6.53 10.15 7.27
N ASP A 163 -5.34 10.66 7.59
CA ASP A 163 -5.01 11.33 8.85
C ASP A 163 -5.52 12.79 8.90
N THR A 164 -6.85 12.95 8.89
CA THR A 164 -7.52 14.27 8.90
C THR A 164 -7.26 15.06 10.17
N ASP A 165 -7.05 14.35 11.29
CA ASP A 165 -6.77 14.96 12.61
C ASP A 165 -5.29 15.36 12.76
N LYS A 166 -4.46 15.15 11.71
CA LYS A 166 -3.03 15.47 11.67
C LYS A 166 -2.25 14.88 12.85
N ILE A 167 -2.58 13.64 13.21
CA ILE A 167 -1.91 12.88 14.27
C ILE A 167 -0.45 12.64 13.90
N LEU A 168 -0.18 12.45 12.61
CA LEU A 168 1.15 12.20 12.08
C LEU A 168 1.84 13.52 11.78
N LYS A 169 3.04 13.75 12.33
CA LYS A 169 3.87 14.89 11.91
C LYS A 169 4.73 14.43 10.74
N LEU A 170 4.29 14.74 9.53
CA LEU A 170 4.92 14.21 8.32
C LEU A 170 6.13 15.03 7.85
N ASP A 171 6.70 15.85 8.72
CA ASP A 171 7.79 16.76 8.39
C ASP A 171 9.05 16.07 7.87
N LYS A 172 9.19 14.80 8.22
CA LYS A 172 10.30 13.92 7.89
C LYS A 172 10.03 13.00 6.69
N LEU A 173 8.81 12.96 6.15
CA LEU A 173 8.52 12.08 5.02
C LEU A 173 8.96 12.74 3.70
N PRO A 174 9.84 12.10 2.92
CA PRO A 174 10.33 12.69 1.67
C PRO A 174 9.28 12.59 0.56
N SER A 175 9.47 13.40 -0.48
CA SER A 175 8.69 13.29 -1.72
C SER A 175 8.90 11.94 -2.40
N PHE A 176 7.88 11.48 -3.13
CA PHE A 176 7.97 10.29 -3.98
C PHE A 176 7.67 10.65 -5.43
N TYR A 177 8.14 9.83 -6.37
CA TYR A 177 7.81 9.99 -7.78
C TYR A 177 6.64 9.10 -8.18
N PHE A 178 5.67 9.65 -8.91
CA PHE A 178 4.63 8.90 -9.60
C PHE A 178 4.52 9.41 -11.03
N ASN A 179 4.57 8.52 -12.03
CA ASN A 179 4.63 8.88 -13.45
C ASN A 179 5.62 10.03 -13.75
N ASN A 180 6.86 9.92 -13.25
CA ASN A 180 7.93 10.92 -13.38
C ASN A 180 7.64 12.30 -12.74
N LYS A 181 6.52 12.46 -12.03
CA LYS A 181 6.20 13.67 -11.25
C LYS A 181 6.57 13.46 -9.79
N SER A 182 7.34 14.39 -9.23
CA SER A 182 7.61 14.42 -7.79
C SER A 182 6.37 14.93 -7.06
N ILE A 183 5.92 14.17 -6.05
CA ILE A 183 4.79 14.48 -5.17
C ILE A 183 5.32 14.63 -3.76
N CYS A 184 5.11 15.81 -3.16
CA CYS A 184 5.42 16.06 -1.76
C CYS A 184 4.33 15.45 -0.87
N ILE A 185 4.73 14.69 0.16
CA ILE A 185 3.78 14.02 1.06
C ILE A 185 2.95 15.03 1.88
N LYS A 186 3.52 16.19 2.20
CA LYS A 186 2.82 17.26 2.92
C LYS A 186 1.60 17.78 2.16
N ASP A 187 1.67 17.77 0.82
CA ASP A 187 0.60 18.31 -0.04
C ASP A 187 -0.66 17.44 -0.03
N ILE A 188 -0.52 16.16 0.37
CA ILE A 188 -1.62 15.18 0.40
C ILE A 188 -2.02 14.76 1.83
N HIS A 189 -1.36 15.28 2.87
CA HIS A 189 -1.62 14.91 4.26
C HIS A 189 -3.05 15.23 4.68
N GLY A 190 -3.80 14.22 5.12
CA GLY A 190 -5.20 14.34 5.49
C GLY A 190 -6.13 14.73 4.33
N ASN A 191 -5.65 14.68 3.08
CA ASN A 191 -6.40 15.10 1.91
C ASN A 191 -6.36 14.02 0.82
N LYS A 192 -7.31 13.08 0.90
CA LYS A 192 -7.51 12.03 -0.11
C LYS A 192 -7.69 12.63 -1.51
N GLN A 193 -8.50 13.68 -1.67
CA GLN A 193 -8.79 14.27 -2.99
C GLN A 193 -7.54 14.84 -3.66
N ALA A 194 -6.67 15.53 -2.90
CA ALA A 194 -5.41 16.05 -3.44
C ALA A 194 -4.53 14.95 -4.05
N LEU A 195 -4.49 13.76 -3.44
CA LEU A 195 -3.81 12.61 -4.04
C LEU A 195 -4.44 12.22 -5.38
N PHE A 196 -5.77 12.08 -5.45
CA PHE A 196 -6.45 11.70 -6.71
C PHE A 196 -6.24 12.74 -7.83
N ASP A 197 -6.28 14.02 -7.50
CA ASP A 197 -6.08 15.11 -8.47
C ASP A 197 -4.64 15.08 -9.02
N LEU A 198 -3.65 14.94 -8.14
CA LEU A 198 -2.25 14.83 -8.53
C LEU A 198 -2.00 13.61 -9.42
N MET A 199 -2.58 12.46 -9.06
CA MET A 199 -2.41 11.21 -9.78
C MET A 199 -3.11 11.23 -11.14
N SER A 200 -4.27 11.90 -11.24
CA SER A 200 -4.99 12.08 -12.50
C SER A 200 -4.23 13.02 -13.44
N SER A 201 -3.65 14.10 -12.92
CA SER A 201 -2.80 15.01 -13.70
C SER A 201 -1.54 14.33 -14.24
N ALA A 202 -1.00 13.36 -13.50
CA ALA A 202 0.20 12.63 -13.87
C ALA A 202 -0.04 11.49 -14.88
N LYS A 203 -1.30 11.13 -15.16
CA LYS A 203 -1.65 10.17 -16.23
C LYS A 203 -1.77 10.80 -17.62
N ASN A 204 -1.97 12.11 -17.68
CA ASN A 204 -2.21 12.85 -18.92
C ASN A 204 -0.97 13.62 -19.43
N ALA A 205 0.19 13.44 -18.77
CA ALA A 205 1.47 14.06 -19.10
C ALA A 205 2.45 13.00 -19.65
#